data_AF-A0A7D9MGR9-F1
#
_entry.id   AF-A0A7D9MGR9-F1
#
_cell.length_a   1.000
_cell.length_b   1.000
_cell.length_c   1.000
_cell.angle_alpha   90.00
_cell.angle_beta   90.00
_cell.angle_gamma   90.00
#
_symmetry.space_group_name_H-M   'P 1'
#
loop_
_entity.id
_entity.type
_entity.pdbx_description
1 polymer ?
#
loop_
_entity_poly.entity_id
_entity_poly.type
_entity_poly.pdbx_seq_one_letter_code
_entity_poly.pdbx_strand_id
1 'polypeptide(L)' 'MRLCGFEIRVGDSLENNGTMNPRCGTQQHIPSDQEGIVSCNPTVVGRYVTVVIPGEKKTLTLCEIEVYGTSVL' A
#
# COMPACT_ATOMS: atom_id res chain seq x y z
N MET A 1 12.94 1.28 -12.92
CA MET A 1 12.16 2.32 -12.21
C MET A 1 12.24 1.99 -10.73
N ARG A 2 12.45 2.98 -9.86
CA ARG A 2 12.61 2.74 -8.41
C ARG A 2 11.36 3.22 -7.68
N LEU A 3 10.66 2.35 -6.97
CA LEU A 3 9.49 2.75 -6.16
C LEU A 3 9.96 3.04 -4.73
N CYS A 4 9.88 4.31 -4.32
CA CYS A 4 10.39 4.79 -3.02
C CYS A 4 9.36 5.61 -2.28
N GLY A 5 9.35 5.44 -0.97
CA GLY A 5 8.59 6.32 -0.09
C GLY A 5 7.09 6.19 -0.28
N PHE A 6 6.64 5.04 -0.79
CA PHE A 6 5.23 4.73 -0.86
C PHE A 6 4.76 4.12 0.46
N GLU A 7 3.45 4.25 0.69
CA GLU A 7 2.71 3.66 1.77
C GLU A 7 1.63 2.77 1.18
N ILE A 8 1.38 1.64 1.85
CA ILE A 8 0.18 0.83 1.62
C ILE A 8 -0.75 1.09 2.79
N ARG A 9 -2.02 1.33 2.50
CA ARG A 9 -3.07 1.57 3.50
C ARG A 9 -4.25 0.66 3.23
N VAL A 10 -4.80 0.08 4.29
CA VAL A 10 -5.88 -0.91 4.19
C VAL A 10 -6.97 -0.59 5.20
N GLY A 11 -8.22 -0.53 4.73
CA GLY A 11 -9.38 -0.27 5.56
C GLY A 11 -10.66 -0.16 4.74
N ASP A 12 -11.78 0.14 5.41
CA ASP A 12 -13.10 0.22 4.78
C ASP A 12 -13.52 1.63 4.38
N SER A 13 -12.76 2.65 4.80
CA SER A 13 -13.09 4.05 4.51
C SER A 13 -12.60 4.48 3.12
N LEU A 14 -13.41 5.27 2.42
CA LEU A 14 -13.03 6.00 1.21
C LEU A 14 -12.66 7.46 1.51
N GLU A 15 -12.63 7.87 2.78
CA GLU A 15 -12.21 9.22 3.17
C GLU A 15 -10.82 9.54 2.61
N ASN A 16 -10.71 10.67 1.92
CA ASN A 16 -9.50 11.08 1.20
C ASN A 16 -8.95 9.96 0.29
N ASN A 17 -9.83 9.28 -0.45
CA ASN A 17 -9.50 8.14 -1.32
C ASN A 17 -8.82 6.98 -0.57
N GLY A 18 -9.20 6.78 0.69
CA GLY A 18 -8.68 5.71 1.55
C GLY A 18 -7.29 5.99 2.11
N THR A 19 -6.69 7.17 1.89
CA THR A 19 -5.38 7.50 2.47
C THR A 19 -5.45 7.76 3.98
N MET A 20 -6.65 7.83 4.56
CA MET A 20 -6.87 7.89 6.00
C MET A 20 -6.94 6.51 6.67
N ASN A 21 -7.01 5.42 5.89
CA ASN A 21 -7.00 4.07 6.45
C ASN A 21 -5.66 3.75 7.15
N PRO A 22 -5.65 2.79 8.09
CA PRO A 22 -4.44 2.30 8.74
C PRO A 22 -3.35 1.91 7.74
N ARG A 23 -2.09 2.19 8.09
CA ARG A 23 -0.94 1.76 7.29
C ARG A 23 -0.73 0.25 7.42
N CYS A 24 -0.54 -0.42 6.30
CA CYS A 24 -0.04 -1.78 6.24
C CYS A 24 1.49 -1.75 6.14
N GLY A 25 2.16 -2.31 7.14
CA GLY A 25 3.61 -2.43 7.17
C GLY A 25 4.33 -1.09 7.27
N THR A 26 5.64 -1.10 6.98
CA THR A 26 6.49 0.08 7.00
C THR A 26 6.66 0.67 5.60
N GLN A 27 7.08 1.93 5.54
CA GLN A 27 7.37 2.61 4.27
C GLN A 27 8.42 1.81 3.50
N GLN A 28 8.05 1.44 2.28
CA GLN A 28 8.82 0.48 1.49
C GLN A 28 9.68 1.19 0.45
N HIS A 29 10.80 0.53 0.15
CA HIS A 29 11.66 0.85 -0.97
C HIS A 29 11.85 -0.43 -1.77
N ILE A 30 11.36 -0.43 -3.01
CA ILE A 30 11.54 -1.53 -3.95
C ILE A 30 12.62 -1.11 -4.97
N PRO A 31 13.75 -1.83 -5.03
CA PRO A 31 14.76 -1.64 -6.07
C PRO A 31 14.19 -1.84 -7.47
N SER A 32 14.84 -1.29 -8.49
CA SER A 32 14.45 -1.61 -9.87
C SER A 32 14.59 -3.12 -10.09
N ASP A 33 13.63 -3.70 -10.82
CA ASP A 33 13.67 -5.08 -11.31
C ASP A 33 13.52 -6.16 -10.21
N GLN A 34 12.95 -5.80 -9.07
CA GLN A 34 12.58 -6.74 -8.00
C GLN A 34 11.11 -6.60 -7.62
N GLU A 35 10.50 -7.73 -7.26
CA GLU A 35 9.24 -7.75 -6.54
C GLU A 35 9.47 -7.34 -5.08
N GLY A 36 8.63 -6.45 -4.56
CA GLY A 36 8.64 -6.07 -3.16
C GLY A 36 7.47 -6.68 -2.41
N ILE A 37 7.74 -7.34 -1.29
CA ILE A 37 6.72 -7.92 -0.43
C ILE A 37 6.49 -7.00 0.77
N VAL A 38 5.23 -6.63 1.00
CA VAL A 38 4.81 -5.82 2.16
C VAL A 38 3.97 -6.66 3.09
N SER A 39 4.55 -7.01 4.25
CA SER A 39 3.82 -7.70 5.30
C SER A 39 3.07 -6.70 6.19
N CYS A 40 1.75 -6.82 6.25
CA CYS A 40 0.94 -6.05 7.20
C CYS A 40 1.08 -6.63 8.61
N ASN A 41 1.94 -6.03 9.42
CA ASN A 41 2.13 -6.40 10.83
C ASN A 41 1.93 -5.16 11.72
N PRO A 42 0.88 -5.12 12.57
CA PRO A 42 -0.13 -6.16 12.78
C PRO A 42 -1.05 -6.37 11.56
N THR A 43 -1.75 -7.50 11.52
CA THR A 43 -2.76 -7.78 10.49
C THR A 43 -3.79 -6.65 10.44
N VAL A 44 -4.11 -6.22 9.22
CA VAL A 44 -5.11 -5.20 8.94
C VAL A 44 -6.31 -5.83 8.26
N VAL A 45 -7.49 -5.29 8.52
CA VAL A 45 -8.76 -5.70 7.90
C VAL A 45 -9.29 -4.52 7.11
N GLY A 46 -9.76 -4.77 5.88
CA GLY A 46 -10.39 -3.75 5.08
C GLY A 46 -10.76 -4.21 3.68
N ARG A 47 -11.70 -3.50 3.09
CA ARG A 47 -12.17 -3.68 1.72
C ARG A 47 -11.28 -3.00 0.68
N TYR A 48 -10.60 -1.92 1.04
CA TYR A 48 -9.81 -1.12 0.11
C TYR A 48 -8.33 -1.18 0.44
N VAL A 49 -7.52 -1.31 -0.62
CA VAL A 49 -6.07 -1.17 -0.57
C VAL A 49 -5.69 0.09 -1.35
N THR A 50 -5.06 1.04 -0.66
CA THR A 50 -4.59 2.29 -1.26
C THR A 50 -3.06 2.29 -1.25
N VAL A 51 -2.45 2.47 -2.43
CA VAL A 51 -1.01 2.71 -2.58
C VAL A 51 -0.79 4.19 -2.85
N VAL A 52 0.00 4.86 -2.02
CA VAL A 52 0.21 6.32 -2.11
C VAL A 52 1.67 6.68 -1.89
N ILE A 53 2.18 7.66 -2.64
CA ILE A 53 3.45 8.33 -2.31
C ILE A 53 3.10 9.68 -1.70
N PRO A 54 3.32 9.90 -0.39
CA PRO A 54 3.00 11.16 0.26
C PRO A 54 3.78 12.34 -0.32
N GLY A 55 3.17 13.52 -0.24
CA GLY A 55 3.71 14.77 -0.76
C GLY A 55 3.19 15.11 -2.16
N GLU A 56 3.60 16.28 -2.66
CA GLU A 56 3.10 16.81 -3.92
C GLU A 56 4.00 16.43 -5.11
N LYS A 57 3.40 16.41 -6.31
CA LYS A 57 4.11 16.24 -7.60
C LYS A 57 4.97 14.97 -7.65
N LYS A 58 4.46 13.88 -7.07
CA LYS A 58 5.06 12.55 -7.14
C LYS A 58 4.38 11.72 -8.22
N THR A 59 5.15 10.87 -8.89
CA THR A 59 4.64 9.90 -9.86
C THR A 59 4.66 8.52 -9.22
N LEU A 60 3.48 7.90 -9.14
CA LEU A 60 3.34 6.50 -8.78
C LEU A 60 3.20 5.68 -10.06
N THR A 61 4.10 4.73 -10.28
CA THR A 61 4.02 3.77 -11.38
C THR A 61 4.11 2.38 -10.80
N LEU A 62 3.15 1.54 -11.18
CA LEU A 62 2.96 0.19 -10.69
C LEU A 62 2.82 -0.72 -11.92
N CYS A 63 3.54 -1.84 -11.93
CA CYS A 63 3.36 -2.85 -12.96
C CYS A 63 2.26 -3.82 -12.56
N GLU A 64 2.30 -4.29 -11.33
CA GLU A 64 1.40 -5.30 -10.79
C GLU A 64 1.26 -5.11 -9.26
N ILE A 65 0.09 -5.47 -8.73
CA ILE A 65 -0.19 -5.54 -7.30
C ILE A 65 -0.90 -6.85 -7.03
N GLU A 66 -0.35 -7.64 -6.11
CA GLU A 66 -0.99 -8.84 -5.59
C GLU A 66 -1.31 -8.63 -4.11
N VAL A 67 -2.54 -8.98 -3.71
CA VAL A 67 -3.00 -8.85 -2.33
C VAL A 67 -3.27 -10.23 -1.77
N TYR A 68 -2.57 -10.56 -0.68
CA TYR A 68 -2.68 -11.83 0.01
C TYR A 68 -3.36 -11.64 1.37
N GLY A 69 -4.44 -12.38 1.61
CA GLY A 69 -5.22 -12.27 2.84
C GLY A 69 -6.27 -13.37 2.95
N THR A 70 -7.03 -13.32 4.04
CA THR A 70 -8.18 -14.21 4.28
C THR A 70 -9.45 -13.40 4.40
N SER A 71 -10.58 -13.99 4.03
CA SER A 71 -11.88 -13.38 4.29
C SER A 71 -12.20 -13.45 5.77
N VAL A 72 -12.54 -12.31 6.35
CA VAL A 72 -13.19 -12.24 7.66
C VAL A 72 -14.69 -12.45 7.45
N LEU A 73 -15.29 -13.32 8.26
CA LEU A 73 -16.71 -13.67 8.24
C LEU A 73 -17.57 -12.58 8.88
#